data_AF-A0A6B0UBX3-F1
#
_entry.id   AF-A0A6B0UBX3-F1
#
_cell.length_a   1.000
_cell.length_b   1.000
_cell.length_c   1.000
_cell.angle_alpha   90.00
_cell.angle_beta   90.00
_cell.angle_gamma   90.00
#
_symmetry.space_group_name_H-M   'P 1'
#
loop_
_entity.id
_entity.type
_entity.pdbx_description
1 polymer ?
#
loop_
_entity_poly.entity_id
_entity_poly.type
_entity_poly.pdbx_seq_one_letter_code
_entity_poly.pdbx_strand_id
1 'polypeptide(L)'
;MQKILQFIFVVSFAILACRASSKKGMPDQCFPPEQDPRCRAHSGRHFYDEDTKACKLHYGCWNGNQGYYEEEECKRNCKGQYKITKPITKYP
;
A
#
# COMPACT_ATOMS: atom_id res chain seq x y z
N MET A 1 24.55 38.63 -11.81
CA MET A 1 23.88 38.45 -10.50
C MET A 1 22.42 38.01 -10.61
N GLN A 2 21.58 38.65 -11.44
CA GLN A 2 20.13 38.35 -11.53
C GLN A 2 19.80 36.91 -12.00
N LYS A 3 20.59 36.33 -12.90
CA LYS A 3 20.42 34.93 -13.36
C LYS A 3 20.68 33.91 -12.24
N ILE A 4 21.61 34.21 -11.33
CA ILE A 4 21.99 33.32 -10.22
C ILE A 4 20.84 33.26 -9.21
N LEU A 5 20.21 34.40 -8.90
CA LEU A 5 19.06 34.46 -8.00
C LEU A 5 17.87 33.65 -8.53
N GLN A 6 17.57 33.77 -9.83
CA GLN A 6 16.50 32.97 -10.45
C GLN A 6 16.75 31.47 -10.41
N PHE A 7 17.99 31.03 -10.65
CA PHE A 7 18.36 29.62 -10.53
C PHE A 7 18.12 29.08 -9.12
N ILE A 8 18.47 29.83 -8.08
CA ILE A 8 18.25 29.44 -6.68
C ILE A 8 16.75 29.30 -6.38
N PHE A 9 15.93 30.23 -6.87
CA PHE A 9 14.47 30.14 -6.72
C PHE A 9 13.90 28.89 -7.40
N VAL A 10 14.27 28.62 -8.66
CA VAL A 10 13.79 27.44 -9.40
C VAL A 10 14.18 26.14 -8.71
N VAL A 11 15.43 26.02 -8.25
CA VAL A 11 15.93 24.84 -7.53
C VAL A 11 15.19 24.67 -6.20
N SER A 12 14.98 25.76 -5.46
CA SER A 12 14.23 25.73 -4.20
C SER A 12 12.78 25.29 -4.39
N PHE A 13 12.09 25.82 -5.42
CA PHE A 13 10.74 25.42 -5.78
C PHE A 13 10.67 23.95 -6.22
N ALA A 14 11.64 23.47 -7.00
CA ALA A 14 11.72 22.06 -7.39
C ALA A 14 11.92 21.14 -6.18
N ILE A 15 12.80 21.51 -5.24
CA ILE A 15 13.02 20.75 -4.00
C ILE A 15 11.75 20.72 -3.14
N LEU A 16 11.06 21.84 -2.98
CA LEU A 16 9.77 21.94 -2.27
C LEU A 16 8.69 21.07 -2.92
N ALA A 17 8.59 21.09 -4.25
CA ALA A 17 7.64 20.27 -5.00
C ALA A 17 7.95 18.76 -4.90
N CYS A 18 9.22 18.36 -4.99
CA CYS A 18 9.63 16.96 -4.82
C CYS A 18 9.31 16.43 -3.42
N ARG A 19 9.48 17.25 -2.37
CA ARG A 19 9.16 16.86 -0.99
C ARG A 19 7.65 16.68 -0.73
N ALA A 20 6.78 17.27 -1.56
CA ALA A 20 5.34 17.13 -1.44
C ALA A 20 4.79 15.80 -2.03
N SER A 21 5.62 15.03 -2.73
CA SER A 21 5.19 13.77 -3.34
C SER A 21 5.17 12.62 -2.32
N SER A 22 4.23 12.66 -1.39
CA SER A 22 3.92 11.50 -0.53
C SER A 22 3.29 10.42 -1.41
N LYS A 23 4.11 9.44 -1.84
CA LYS A 23 3.56 8.20 -2.42
C LYS A 23 2.84 7.49 -1.29
N LYS A 24 1.51 7.62 -1.22
CA LYS A 24 0.70 6.83 -0.31
C LYS A 24 0.89 5.37 -0.69
N GLY A 25 1.70 4.66 0.11
CA GLY A 25 2.01 3.25 -0.10
C GLY A 25 0.76 2.38 0.02
N MET A 26 0.84 1.18 -0.52
CA MET A 26 -0.16 0.14 -0.35
C MET A 26 -0.22 -0.29 1.13
N PRO A 27 -1.41 -0.59 1.70
CA PRO A 27 -1.54 -1.06 3.08
C PRO A 27 -0.71 -2.30 3.37
N ASP A 28 -0.18 -2.40 4.58
CA ASP A 28 0.59 -3.58 5.03
C ASP A 28 -0.22 -4.88 4.95
N GLN A 29 -1.55 -4.79 5.11
CA GLN A 29 -2.49 -5.93 5.00
C GLN A 29 -2.44 -6.60 3.62
N CYS A 30 -1.97 -5.89 2.59
CA CYS A 30 -1.81 -6.43 1.25
C CYS A 30 -0.67 -7.44 1.15
N PHE A 31 0.27 -7.46 2.09
CA PHE A 31 1.46 -8.29 2.03
C PHE A 31 1.42 -9.39 3.10
N PRO A 32 1.79 -10.64 2.75
CA PRO A 32 1.82 -11.71 3.73
C PRO A 32 2.97 -11.45 4.73
N PRO A 33 2.74 -11.64 6.04
CA PRO A 33 3.82 -11.63 7.01
C PRO A 33 4.72 -12.87 6.82
N GLU A 34 5.89 -12.84 7.46
CA GLU A 34 6.70 -14.04 7.63
C GLU A 34 5.89 -15.12 8.39
N GLN A 35 5.94 -16.36 7.91
CA GLN A 35 5.17 -17.44 8.50
C GLN A 35 5.87 -17.98 9.76
N ASP A 36 5.14 -18.10 10.88
CA ASP A 36 5.67 -18.77 12.07
C ASP A 36 5.86 -20.28 11.77
N PRO A 37 7.07 -20.84 11.89
CA PRO A 37 7.34 -22.25 11.61
C PRO A 37 6.61 -23.22 12.56
N ARG A 38 6.10 -22.73 13.69
CA ARG A 38 5.30 -23.51 14.64
C ARG A 38 3.80 -23.41 14.35
N CYS A 39 3.41 -22.68 13.31
CA CYS A 39 2.03 -22.53 12.92
C CYS A 39 1.39 -23.90 12.66
N ARG A 40 0.25 -24.15 13.31
CA ARG A 40 -0.58 -25.34 13.06
C ARG A 40 -1.98 -24.99 12.55
N ALA A 41 -2.27 -23.69 12.38
CA ALA A 41 -3.53 -23.24 11.82
C ALA A 41 -3.51 -23.37 10.29
N HIS A 42 -4.68 -23.65 9.73
CA HIS A 42 -4.89 -23.69 8.28
C HIS A 42 -5.93 -22.63 7.90
N SER A 43 -5.67 -21.38 8.29
CA SER A 43 -6.56 -20.26 7.97
C SER A 43 -6.19 -19.71 6.60
N GLY A 44 -7.17 -19.55 5.71
CA GLY A 44 -6.96 -18.99 4.36
C GLY A 44 -7.11 -17.47 4.36
N ARG A 45 -6.14 -16.76 3.77
CA ARG A 45 -6.19 -15.31 3.55
C ARG A 45 -5.66 -14.93 2.18
N HIS A 46 -6.25 -13.92 1.58
CA HIS A 46 -5.83 -13.33 0.32
C HIS A 46 -4.82 -12.21 0.56
N PHE A 47 -3.68 -12.30 -0.14
CA PHE A 47 -2.64 -11.28 -0.17
C PHE A 47 -2.32 -10.91 -1.61
N TYR A 48 -1.90 -9.67 -1.82
CA TYR A 48 -1.50 -9.18 -3.12
C TYR A 48 -0.06 -9.58 -3.44
N ASP A 49 0.10 -10.21 -4.59
CA ASP A 49 1.38 -10.62 -5.14
C ASP A 49 1.80 -9.59 -6.21
N GLU A 50 2.92 -8.93 -5.98
CA GLU A 50 3.40 -7.85 -6.84
C GLU A 50 3.96 -8.34 -8.17
N ASP A 51 4.45 -9.58 -8.25
CA ASP A 51 5.02 -10.14 -9.47
C ASP A 51 3.92 -10.49 -10.47
N THR A 52 2.86 -11.12 -9.97
CA THR A 52 1.70 -11.55 -10.77
C THR A 52 0.61 -10.49 -10.86
N LYS A 53 0.72 -9.40 -10.09
CA LYS A 53 -0.31 -8.35 -9.97
C LYS A 53 -1.68 -8.95 -9.67
N ALA A 54 -1.76 -9.90 -8.75
CA ALA A 54 -2.97 -10.65 -8.41
C ALA A 54 -3.10 -10.87 -6.90
N CYS A 55 -4.34 -11.10 -6.43
CA CYS A 55 -4.57 -11.54 -5.06
C CYS A 55 -4.53 -13.06 -5.02
N LYS A 56 -3.67 -13.64 -4.18
CA LYS A 56 -3.48 -15.08 -4.04
C LYS A 56 -3.90 -15.53 -2.66
N LEU A 57 -4.47 -16.74 -2.59
CA LEU A 57 -4.83 -17.39 -1.33
C LEU A 57 -3.58 -18.03 -0.70
N HIS A 58 -3.27 -17.64 0.52
CA HIS A 58 -2.23 -18.23 1.36
C HIS A 58 -2.86 -18.87 2.59
N TYR A 59 -2.25 -19.96 3.05
CA TYR A 59 -2.66 -20.64 4.28
C TYR A 59 -1.60 -20.51 5.36
N GLY A 60 -2.03 -20.26 6.59
CA GLY A 60 -1.13 -20.13 7.72
C GLY A 60 -1.80 -19.58 8.97
N CYS A 61 -0.99 -18.93 9.80
CA CYS A 61 -1.38 -18.29 11.03
C CYS A 61 -1.35 -16.78 10.83
N TRP A 62 -2.50 -16.15 10.99
CA TRP A 62 -2.68 -14.73 10.77
C TRP A 62 -3.14 -14.08 12.06
N ASN A 63 -2.59 -12.91 12.34
CA ASN A 63 -2.93 -12.10 13.49
C ASN A 63 -3.81 -10.92 13.06
N GLY A 64 -4.84 -10.60 13.85
CA GLY A 64 -5.68 -9.42 13.65
C GLY A 64 -6.19 -9.27 12.22
N ASN A 65 -5.83 -8.14 11.59
CA ASN A 65 -6.27 -7.75 10.26
C ASN A 65 -5.24 -8.08 9.17
N GLN A 66 -4.49 -9.19 9.30
CA GLN A 66 -3.56 -9.65 8.26
C GLN A 66 -4.32 -10.35 7.12
N GLY A 67 -4.08 -9.88 5.89
CA GLY A 67 -4.74 -10.37 4.69
C GLY A 67 -6.25 -10.17 4.69
N TYR A 68 -6.90 -10.61 3.62
CA TYR A 68 -8.35 -10.50 3.45
C TYR A 68 -9.01 -11.88 3.39
N TYR A 69 -10.24 -12.01 3.87
CA TYR A 69 -10.95 -13.28 3.73
C TYR A 69 -11.40 -13.51 2.28
N GLU A 70 -11.81 -12.45 1.58
CA GLU A 70 -12.29 -12.52 0.20
C GLU A 70 -11.30 -11.92 -0.79
N GLU A 71 -11.22 -12.52 -1.98
CA GLU A 71 -10.29 -12.10 -3.04
C GLU A 71 -10.67 -10.70 -3.57
N GLU A 72 -11.96 -10.40 -3.64
CA GLU A 72 -12.53 -9.13 -4.08
C GLU A 72 -12.14 -7.99 -3.15
N GLU A 73 -12.11 -8.25 -1.85
CA GLU A 73 -11.69 -7.27 -0.85
C GLU A 73 -10.19 -6.98 -0.96
N CYS A 74 -9.37 -8.03 -1.14
CA CYS A 74 -7.95 -7.86 -1.46
C CYS A 74 -7.75 -7.03 -2.74
N LYS A 75 -8.45 -7.37 -3.84
CA LYS A 75 -8.35 -6.64 -5.10
C LYS A 75 -8.72 -5.16 -4.90
N ARG A 76 -9.83 -4.88 -4.20
CA ARG A 76 -10.30 -3.51 -3.96
C ARG A 76 -9.31 -2.66 -3.17
N ASN A 77 -8.67 -3.26 -2.17
CA ASN A 77 -7.78 -2.54 -1.26
C ASN A 77 -6.32 -2.49 -1.75
N CYS A 78 -5.89 -3.46 -2.56
CA CYS A 78 -4.48 -3.65 -2.96
C CYS A 78 -4.23 -3.49 -4.48
N LYS A 79 -5.16 -3.84 -5.37
CA LYS A 79 -4.99 -3.46 -6.79
C LYS A 79 -5.28 -1.98 -6.92
N GLY A 80 -4.21 -1.19 -6.92
CA GLY A 80 -4.21 0.27 -6.98
C GLY A 80 -5.23 0.87 -7.95
N GLN A 81 -6.44 1.11 -7.44
CA GLN A 81 -7.34 2.16 -7.87
C GLN A 81 -7.40 3.20 -6.73
N TYR A 82 -6.22 3.63 -6.24
CA TYR A 82 -6.13 4.84 -5.42
C TYR A 82 -6.39 6.05 -6.31
N LYS A 83 -7.63 6.17 -6.79
CA LYS A 83 -8.16 7.48 -7.14
C LYS A 83 -8.18 8.24 -5.83
N ILE A 84 -7.26 9.20 -5.74
CA ILE A 84 -7.28 10.27 -4.75
C ILE A 84 -8.72 10.81 -4.74
N THR A 85 -9.31 10.91 -3.55
CA THR A 85 -10.75 11.08 -3.22
C THR A 85 -11.49 9.73 -3.18
N LYS A 86 -11.80 9.17 -2.01
CA LYS A 86 -12.51 9.80 -0.89
C LYS A 86 -12.03 9.26 0.46
N PRO A 87 -12.10 10.05 1.54
CA PRO A 87 -12.07 9.49 2.88
C PRO A 87 -13.26 8.54 3.00
N ILE A 88 -12.99 7.25 3.22
CA ILE A 88 -14.02 6.31 3.63
C ILE A 88 -14.36 6.68 5.06
N THR A 89 -15.31 7.59 5.23
CA THR A 89 -16.03 7.72 6.49
C THR A 89 -16.47 6.32 6.88
N LYS A 90 -16.01 5.87 8.04
CA LYS A 90 -16.57 4.73 8.77
C LYS A 90 -18.08 4.69 8.57
N TYR A 91 -18.60 3.57 8.10
CA TYR A 91 -20.01 3.23 8.20
C TYR A 91 -20.17 2.15 9.28
N PRO A 92 -21.36 2.11 9.89
CA PRO A 92 -21.63 2.57 11.25
C PRO A 92 -21.08 1.67 12.35
#